data_AF-A0AAJ2JDH6-F1
#
_entry.id   AF-A0AAJ2JDH6-F1
#
_cell.length_a   1.000
_cell.length_b   1.000
_cell.length_c   1.000
_cell.angle_alpha   90.00
_cell.angle_beta   90.00
_cell.angle_gamma   90.00
#
_symmetry.space_group_name_H-M   'P 1'
#
loop_
_entity.id
_entity.type
_entity.pdbx_description
1 polymer ?
#
loop_
_entity_poly.entity_id
_entity_poly.type
_entity_poly.pdbx_seq_one_letter_code
_entity_poly.pdbx_strand_id
1 'polypeptide(L)'
;MKAGFRQSMSWLHTWCGLTCGWLLCAIFLTGTLSVFREPITRWMEAGPVPASPQEMDAGAQAARAQQWLAANAADARAWQIRWPAQHGWPLQLSWEDDGGSAHERWVEAGTGMPQPPPRLRETEGGRHFMSFHYTLHGGMAGYWLVGWITACMLLALVSGVVVHKRIFKDFFTFRPGKGQRSWLDAHNLSAVLTLPFLFMIGYTGLTFFYSSYLPWPVQAAYGDADDAYARYEAELAPARPVPAGILVAGAQLPNLPDLLARAQAISGQPPALVVIQAPDTVHSVVEVEGRKPVGNTGRHLLSEASRVTFDAASGRLLQQHAAHPPQLGAVQVHETIEALHKADFGGWPMKWLYFISGLLGTAMIAIGTLLFSLKRRKRSEQEFGAATAGIYRCVEAFNVASLAGVALASIVYLHGNRLLPLAMGDRSAWEIRIFLLTCVASVLHALWRPPRLAWIEQLWLASALCLALPLVNLATTGQGLLMYLQRGAWQQAGVELVALAFGLMLARMALMLQRRWPRAQEAGRTAKPPPGQGAAHRWQVASRVLAASAGAYVFTALTATALALLLPSLVNVRTSVSVLTSSLLGFVLLIAIAVGIFSARSVGKVWLGLVAGSALMGVLVAMLRPG
;
A
#
# COMPACT_ATOMS: atom_id res chain seq x y z
N MET A 1 -34.08 0.95 -19.83
CA MET A 1 -34.54 0.26 -18.59
C MET A 1 -35.31 1.25 -17.73
N LYS A 2 -36.56 0.97 -17.33
CA LYS A 2 -37.21 1.68 -16.20
C LYS A 2 -36.87 0.95 -14.88
N ALA A 3 -35.59 0.68 -14.65
CA ALA A 3 -35.12 0.19 -13.36
C ALA A 3 -35.03 1.39 -12.42
N GLY A 4 -35.60 1.30 -11.21
CA GLY A 4 -35.43 2.34 -10.20
C GLY A 4 -33.96 2.48 -9.82
N PHE A 5 -33.54 3.67 -9.34
CA PHE A 5 -32.14 3.98 -8.96
C PHE A 5 -31.48 2.85 -8.13
N ARG A 6 -32.19 2.34 -7.12
CA ARG A 6 -31.72 1.23 -6.28
C ARG A 6 -31.44 -0.06 -7.04
N GLN A 7 -32.23 -0.39 -8.06
CA GLN A 7 -32.02 -1.59 -8.88
C GLN A 7 -30.78 -1.45 -9.76
N SER A 8 -30.55 -0.25 -10.33
CA SER A 8 -29.29 0.06 -11.02
C SER A 8 -28.08 -0.07 -10.09
N MET A 9 -28.16 0.47 -8.87
CA MET A 9 -27.07 0.34 -7.88
C MET A 9 -26.86 -1.10 -7.43
N SER A 10 -27.93 -1.90 -7.28
CA SER A 10 -27.79 -3.32 -6.97
C SER A 10 -27.09 -4.10 -8.08
N TRP A 11 -27.36 -3.76 -9.35
CA TRP A 11 -26.64 -4.32 -10.49
C TRP A 11 -25.16 -3.93 -10.42
N LEU A 12 -24.88 -2.64 -10.24
CA LEU A 12 -23.53 -2.10 -10.20
C LEU A 12 -22.68 -2.73 -9.08
N HIS A 13 -23.21 -2.78 -7.85
CA HIS A 13 -22.57 -3.42 -6.71
C HIS A 13 -22.22 -4.88 -6.99
N THR A 14 -23.16 -5.64 -7.57
CA THR A 14 -22.96 -7.07 -7.87
C THR A 14 -21.84 -7.27 -8.88
N TRP A 15 -21.83 -6.51 -9.97
CA TRP A 15 -20.87 -6.73 -11.06
C TRP A 15 -19.50 -6.14 -10.77
N CYS A 16 -19.41 -4.95 -10.18
CA CYS A 16 -18.13 -4.40 -9.72
C CYS A 16 -17.50 -5.31 -8.66
N GLY A 17 -18.29 -5.76 -7.68
CA GLY A 17 -17.82 -6.66 -6.63
C GLY A 17 -17.38 -8.03 -7.15
N LEU A 18 -18.08 -8.59 -8.15
CA LEU A 18 -17.73 -9.90 -8.71
C LEU A 18 -16.52 -9.85 -9.65
N THR A 19 -16.52 -8.93 -10.61
CA THR A 19 -15.46 -8.84 -11.64
C THR A 19 -14.10 -8.52 -11.04
N CYS A 20 -14.10 -7.68 -10.00
CA CYS A 20 -12.88 -7.28 -9.32
C CYS A 20 -12.57 -8.13 -8.08
N GLY A 21 -13.54 -8.93 -7.60
CA GLY A 21 -13.48 -9.57 -6.28
C GLY A 21 -12.27 -10.48 -6.06
N TRP A 22 -11.89 -11.29 -7.06
CA TRP A 22 -10.76 -12.22 -6.90
C TRP A 22 -9.42 -11.49 -6.77
N LEU A 23 -9.19 -10.47 -7.61
CA LEU A 23 -7.99 -9.65 -7.51
C LEU A 23 -8.04 -8.75 -6.28
N LEU A 24 -9.20 -8.21 -5.91
CA LEU A 24 -9.38 -7.46 -4.66
C LEU A 24 -9.03 -8.31 -3.43
N CYS A 25 -9.38 -9.61 -3.38
CA CYS A 25 -8.92 -10.50 -2.31
C CYS A 25 -7.39 -10.56 -2.24
N ALA A 26 -6.72 -10.70 -3.38
CA ALA A 26 -5.26 -10.75 -3.44
C ALA A 26 -4.61 -9.41 -3.03
N ILE A 27 -5.15 -8.29 -3.53
CA ILE A 27 -4.72 -6.93 -3.22
C ILE A 27 -4.93 -6.64 -1.73
N PHE A 28 -6.10 -6.94 -1.16
CA PHE A 28 -6.36 -6.71 0.26
C PHE A 28 -5.48 -7.57 1.16
N LEU A 29 -5.29 -8.86 0.83
CA LEU A 29 -4.45 -9.74 1.64
C LEU A 29 -2.99 -9.30 1.62
N THR A 30 -2.44 -8.98 0.45
CA THR A 30 -1.06 -8.48 0.33
C THR A 30 -0.89 -7.08 0.91
N GLY A 31 -1.87 -6.20 0.75
CA GLY A 31 -1.90 -4.89 1.41
C GLY A 31 -1.91 -5.01 2.94
N THR A 32 -2.70 -5.94 3.47
CA THR A 32 -2.76 -6.27 4.90
C THR A 32 -1.38 -6.73 5.43
N LEU A 33 -0.68 -7.58 4.68
CA LEU A 33 0.69 -8.01 5.01
C LEU A 33 1.70 -6.85 4.90
N SER A 34 1.52 -5.94 3.94
CA SER A 34 2.42 -4.82 3.70
C SER A 34 2.46 -3.79 4.84
N VAL A 35 1.42 -3.72 5.69
CA VAL A 35 1.43 -2.93 6.94
C VAL A 35 2.60 -3.34 7.85
N PHE A 36 2.98 -4.61 7.79
CA PHE A 36 4.12 -5.20 8.50
C PHE A 36 5.34 -5.43 7.59
N ARG A 37 5.51 -4.60 6.54
CA ARG A 37 6.66 -4.67 5.62
C ARG A 37 7.99 -4.81 6.36
N GLU A 38 8.25 -3.91 7.30
CA GLU A 38 9.50 -3.90 8.06
C GLU A 38 9.72 -5.16 8.90
N PRO A 39 8.78 -5.60 9.78
CA PRO A 39 8.92 -6.87 10.49
C PRO A 39 9.17 -8.07 9.59
N ILE A 40 8.46 -8.16 8.47
CA ILE A 40 8.63 -9.25 7.50
C ILE A 40 10.01 -9.18 6.86
N THR A 41 10.44 -8.01 6.38
CA THR A 41 11.78 -7.80 5.80
C THR A 41 12.87 -8.20 6.80
N ARG A 42 12.79 -7.71 8.03
CA ARG A 42 13.80 -8.02 9.07
C ARG A 42 13.86 -9.50 9.40
N TRP A 43 12.71 -10.18 9.45
CA TRP A 43 12.69 -11.63 9.63
C TRP A 43 13.32 -12.33 8.41
N MET A 44 13.02 -11.90 7.18
CA MET A 44 13.54 -12.51 5.94
C MET A 44 15.03 -12.28 5.71
N GLU A 45 15.58 -11.14 6.12
CA GLU A 45 17.02 -10.84 6.08
C GLU A 45 17.83 -11.76 6.99
N ALA A 46 17.21 -12.31 8.04
CA ALA A 46 17.83 -13.21 9.03
C ALA A 46 19.15 -12.65 9.59
N GLY A 47 19.21 -11.34 9.79
CA GLY A 47 20.39 -10.66 10.33
C GLY A 47 20.70 -11.09 11.78
N PRO A 48 21.89 -10.74 12.30
CA PRO A 48 22.24 -11.02 13.68
C PRO A 48 21.21 -10.43 14.65
N VAL A 49 20.84 -11.21 15.68
CA VAL A 49 19.99 -10.73 16.78
C VAL A 49 20.90 -10.28 17.92
N PRO A 50 21.13 -8.97 18.10
CA PRO A 50 22.10 -8.46 19.06
C PRO A 50 21.76 -8.85 20.50
N ALA A 51 22.81 -8.99 21.33
CA ALA A 51 22.67 -9.32 22.74
C ALA A 51 22.48 -8.02 23.55
N SER A 52 21.26 -7.83 24.08
CA SER A 52 20.82 -6.66 24.85
C SER A 52 20.92 -5.30 24.12
N PRO A 53 19.96 -4.39 24.29
CA PRO A 53 20.15 -2.99 23.89
C PRO A 53 21.22 -2.39 24.81
N GLN A 54 22.43 -2.16 24.28
CA GLN A 54 23.36 -1.27 24.96
C GLN A 54 22.95 0.15 24.56
N GLU A 55 22.35 0.89 25.48
CA GLU A 55 22.12 2.32 25.29
C GLU A 55 23.49 2.98 25.19
N MET A 56 23.76 3.53 24.02
CA MET A 56 25.01 4.20 23.73
C MET A 56 24.71 5.65 23.40
N ASP A 57 25.52 6.56 23.95
CA ASP A 57 25.39 7.98 23.71
C ASP A 57 25.60 8.32 22.22
N ALA A 58 24.55 8.86 21.59
CA ALA A 58 24.57 9.25 20.19
C ALA A 58 25.60 10.37 19.92
N GLY A 59 25.84 11.25 20.91
CA GLY A 59 26.86 12.29 20.83
C GLY A 59 28.26 11.68 20.71
N ALA A 60 28.64 10.80 21.63
CA ALA A 60 29.92 10.09 21.59
C ALA A 60 30.11 9.30 20.28
N GLN A 61 29.06 8.67 19.75
CA GLN A 61 29.11 7.98 18.46
C GLN A 61 29.37 8.95 17.30
N ALA A 62 28.68 10.08 17.28
CA ALA A 62 28.85 11.10 16.24
C ALA A 62 30.26 11.68 16.24
N ALA A 63 30.82 11.97 17.42
CA ALA A 63 32.18 12.48 17.56
C ALA A 63 33.21 11.51 16.99
N ARG A 64 33.08 10.21 17.29
CA ARG A 64 33.97 9.17 16.74
C ARG A 64 33.81 8.99 15.23
N ALA A 65 32.57 9.00 14.74
CA ALA A 65 32.27 8.94 13.31
C ALA A 65 32.87 10.13 12.56
N GLN A 66 32.76 11.34 13.11
CA GLN A 66 33.35 12.55 12.56
C GLN A 66 34.88 12.48 12.54
N GLN A 67 35.51 12.00 13.61
CA GLN A 67 36.97 11.80 13.65
C GLN A 67 37.43 10.82 12.57
N TRP A 68 36.70 9.71 12.40
CA TRP A 68 37.01 8.74 11.36
C TRP A 68 36.88 9.34 9.95
N LEU A 69 35.79 10.07 9.68
CA LEU A 69 35.55 10.75 8.40
C LEU A 69 36.59 11.83 8.12
N ALA A 70 36.96 12.63 9.11
CA ALA A 70 38.02 13.63 8.97
C ALA A 70 39.38 12.99 8.62
N ALA A 71 39.69 11.83 9.18
CA ALA A 71 40.95 11.14 8.92
C ALA A 71 40.99 10.39 7.57
N ASN A 72 39.84 10.02 7.00
CA ASN A 72 39.77 9.13 5.83
C ASN A 72 39.09 9.75 4.60
N ALA A 73 38.39 10.88 4.77
CA ALA A 73 37.54 11.50 3.75
C ALA A 73 37.51 13.03 3.88
N ALA A 74 38.62 13.66 4.26
CA ALA A 74 38.74 15.12 4.42
C ALA A 74 38.31 15.89 3.15
N ASP A 75 38.69 15.39 1.98
CA ASP A 75 38.44 16.03 0.68
C ASP A 75 37.05 15.70 0.09
N ALA A 76 36.13 15.11 0.87
CA ALA A 76 34.81 14.75 0.40
C ALA A 76 33.87 15.96 0.31
N ARG A 77 32.95 15.97 -0.66
CA ARG A 77 31.91 17.00 -0.81
C ARG A 77 30.85 16.96 0.28
N ALA A 78 30.56 15.77 0.77
CA ALA A 78 29.58 15.58 1.83
C ALA A 78 29.93 14.36 2.68
N TRP A 79 29.65 14.45 3.97
CA TRP A 79 29.65 13.33 4.89
C TRP A 79 28.24 13.01 5.35
N GLN A 80 27.96 11.72 5.53
CA GLN A 80 26.70 11.23 6.07
C GLN A 80 26.97 10.22 7.18
N ILE A 81 26.36 10.43 8.34
CA ILE A 81 26.43 9.53 9.50
C ILE A 81 25.01 9.04 9.77
N ARG A 82 24.75 7.75 9.53
CA ARG A 82 23.43 7.14 9.70
C ARG A 82 23.42 6.19 10.91
N TRP A 83 22.49 6.45 11.83
CA TRP A 83 22.24 5.55 12.95
C TRP A 83 21.36 4.39 12.51
N PRO A 84 21.67 3.16 12.96
CA PRO A 84 20.85 2.02 12.61
C PRO A 84 19.47 2.11 13.25
N ALA A 85 18.45 1.64 12.52
CA ALA A 85 17.10 1.50 13.06
C ALA A 85 17.03 0.42 14.17
N GLN A 86 17.96 -0.53 14.15
CA GLN A 86 18.07 -1.62 15.13
C GLN A 86 19.18 -1.32 16.14
N HIS A 87 18.87 -1.44 17.43
CA HIS A 87 19.88 -1.33 18.48
C HIS A 87 20.95 -2.41 18.30
N GLY A 88 22.22 -2.08 18.55
CA GLY A 88 23.34 -3.02 18.44
C GLY A 88 23.83 -3.29 17.02
N TRP A 89 23.27 -2.65 15.99
CA TRP A 89 23.83 -2.67 14.64
C TRP A 89 24.93 -1.59 14.50
N PRO A 90 25.83 -1.72 13.52
CA PRO A 90 26.84 -0.68 13.25
C PRO A 90 26.23 0.63 12.77
N LEU A 91 26.95 1.73 12.98
CA LEU A 91 26.70 2.97 12.24
C LEU A 91 27.17 2.81 10.80
N GLN A 92 26.44 3.41 9.88
CA GLN A 92 26.84 3.51 8.47
C GLN A 92 27.36 4.92 8.23
N LEU A 93 28.62 5.01 7.82
CA LEU A 93 29.27 6.22 7.36
C LEU A 93 29.28 6.20 5.83
N SER A 94 28.94 7.30 5.19
CA SER A 94 29.08 7.42 3.74
C SER A 94 29.55 8.82 3.37
N TRP A 95 30.31 8.92 2.30
CA TRP A 95 30.85 10.19 1.80
C TRP A 95 30.84 10.20 0.28
N GLU A 96 30.76 11.40 -0.29
CA GLU A 96 30.79 11.62 -1.73
C GLU A 96 32.07 12.34 -2.11
N ASP A 97 32.83 11.80 -3.06
CA ASP A 97 34.04 12.46 -3.58
C ASP A 97 33.70 13.61 -4.55
N ASP A 98 34.73 14.33 -5.02
CA ASP A 98 34.54 15.42 -5.98
C ASP A 98 34.05 14.96 -7.36
N GLY A 99 34.20 13.68 -7.68
CA GLY A 99 33.68 13.04 -8.90
C GLY A 99 32.20 12.64 -8.79
N GLY A 100 31.59 12.76 -7.61
CA GLY A 100 30.23 12.32 -7.33
C GLY A 100 30.13 10.83 -6.98
N SER A 101 31.25 10.14 -6.75
CA SER A 101 31.26 8.74 -6.32
C SER A 101 30.92 8.64 -4.84
N ALA A 102 29.88 7.87 -4.51
CA ALA A 102 29.51 7.58 -3.13
C ALA A 102 30.30 6.38 -2.61
N HIS A 103 30.89 6.54 -1.43
CA HIS A 103 31.57 5.50 -0.68
C HIS A 103 30.84 5.24 0.63
N GLU A 104 30.88 4.00 1.13
CA GLU A 104 30.28 3.63 2.40
C GLU A 104 31.18 2.75 3.26
N ARG A 105 31.02 2.87 4.58
CA ARG A 105 31.73 2.10 5.59
C ARG A 105 30.84 1.85 6.80
N TRP A 106 30.94 0.65 7.38
CA TRP A 106 30.29 0.34 8.64
C TRP A 106 31.29 0.43 9.78
N VAL A 107 30.90 1.08 10.87
CA VAL A 107 31.70 1.20 12.07
C VAL A 107 30.93 0.69 13.27
N GLU A 108 31.64 0.01 14.16
CA GLU A 108 31.08 -0.45 15.42
C GLU A 108 30.65 0.77 16.25
N ALA A 109 29.41 0.76 16.76
CA ALA A 109 28.90 1.85 17.56
C ALA A 109 29.76 2.12 18.80
N GLY A 110 30.22 1.02 19.44
CA GLY A 110 31.09 0.94 20.61
C GLY A 110 32.38 1.73 20.50
N THR A 111 33.12 1.47 19.42
CA THR A 111 34.54 1.79 19.31
C THR A 111 34.82 2.76 18.16
N GLY A 112 33.89 2.92 17.21
CA GLY A 112 34.12 3.63 15.96
C GLY A 112 35.02 2.87 14.98
N MET A 113 35.40 1.61 15.30
CA MET A 113 36.28 0.82 14.46
C MET A 113 35.54 0.27 13.25
N PRO A 114 36.18 0.24 12.07
CA PRO A 114 35.61 -0.38 10.89
C PRO A 114 35.25 -1.85 11.12
N GLN A 115 34.06 -2.23 10.68
CA GLN A 115 33.61 -3.63 10.66
C GLN A 115 32.94 -3.97 9.31
N PRO A 116 32.84 -5.26 8.96
CA PRO A 116 32.06 -5.68 7.81
C PRO A 116 30.57 -5.28 7.94
N PRO A 117 29.87 -5.10 6.81
CA PRO A 117 28.42 -4.91 6.85
C PRO A 117 27.73 -6.10 7.56
N PRO A 118 26.55 -5.88 8.16
CA PRO A 118 25.74 -6.96 8.70
C PRO A 118 25.51 -8.04 7.63
N ARG A 119 25.70 -9.31 8.00
CA ARG A 119 25.43 -10.43 7.09
C ARG A 119 23.91 -10.60 6.96
N LEU A 120 23.35 -10.08 5.89
CA LEU A 120 21.93 -10.17 5.57
C LEU A 120 21.71 -11.08 4.36
N ARG A 121 20.60 -11.80 4.37
CA ARG A 121 20.10 -12.50 3.18
C ARG A 121 19.52 -11.47 2.21
N GLU A 122 20.00 -11.43 0.98
CA GLU A 122 19.45 -10.58 -0.07
C GLU A 122 18.00 -10.98 -0.37
N THR A 123 17.03 -10.12 -0.08
CA THR A 123 15.61 -10.46 -0.14
C THR A 123 14.77 -9.25 -0.56
N GLU A 124 13.65 -9.51 -1.24
CA GLU A 124 12.60 -8.50 -1.40
C GLU A 124 11.82 -8.25 -0.10
N GLY A 125 11.92 -9.16 0.88
CA GLY A 125 11.35 -8.98 2.20
C GLY A 125 9.84 -8.73 2.15
N GLY A 126 9.34 -7.83 3.01
CA GLY A 126 7.97 -7.36 2.94
C GLY A 126 7.68 -6.43 1.75
N ARG A 127 8.70 -5.92 1.03
CA ARG A 127 8.52 -5.04 -0.13
C ARG A 127 7.78 -5.74 -1.25
N HIS A 128 7.94 -7.06 -1.36
CA HIS A 128 7.17 -7.90 -2.27
C HIS A 128 5.65 -7.69 -2.12
N PHE A 129 5.12 -7.73 -0.89
CA PHE A 129 3.67 -7.59 -0.67
C PHE A 129 3.15 -6.21 -1.03
N MET A 130 3.93 -5.17 -0.74
CA MET A 130 3.64 -3.81 -1.20
C MET A 130 3.67 -3.73 -2.74
N SER A 131 4.73 -4.23 -3.38
CA SER A 131 4.88 -4.17 -4.84
C SER A 131 3.78 -4.93 -5.57
N PHE A 132 3.44 -6.14 -5.11
CA PHE A 132 2.33 -6.91 -5.66
C PHE A 132 0.98 -6.23 -5.42
N HIS A 133 0.78 -5.58 -4.27
CA HIS A 133 -0.46 -4.88 -3.95
C HIS A 133 -0.81 -3.80 -4.97
N TYR A 134 0.17 -2.99 -5.41
CA TYR A 134 -0.10 -1.88 -6.34
C TYR A 134 0.24 -2.17 -7.82
N THR A 135 1.02 -3.22 -8.12
CA THR A 135 1.39 -3.57 -9.52
C THR A 135 1.02 -4.98 -9.95
N LEU A 136 0.67 -5.88 -9.03
CA LEU A 136 0.55 -7.32 -9.28
C LEU A 136 1.80 -7.96 -9.93
N HIS A 137 2.96 -7.31 -9.86
CA HIS A 137 4.18 -7.62 -10.65
C HIS A 137 3.96 -7.60 -12.17
N GLY A 138 2.94 -6.88 -12.65
CA GLY A 138 2.62 -6.69 -14.07
C GLY A 138 3.16 -5.39 -14.67
N GLY A 139 4.09 -4.72 -13.99
CA GLY A 139 4.63 -3.41 -14.40
C GLY A 139 3.54 -2.36 -14.57
N MET A 140 3.65 -1.55 -15.63
CA MET A 140 2.69 -0.48 -15.94
C MET A 140 1.26 -1.00 -16.15
N ALA A 141 1.09 -2.15 -16.81
CA ALA A 141 -0.24 -2.71 -17.05
C ALA A 141 -0.93 -3.12 -15.73
N GLY A 142 -0.18 -3.76 -14.83
CA GLY A 142 -0.70 -4.15 -13.53
C GLY A 142 -1.01 -2.94 -12.63
N TYR A 143 -0.19 -1.91 -12.71
CA TYR A 143 -0.44 -0.62 -12.06
C TYR A 143 -1.79 0.00 -12.46
N TRP A 144 -2.05 0.17 -13.76
CA TRP A 144 -3.34 0.70 -14.25
C TRP A 144 -4.51 -0.23 -13.94
N LEU A 145 -4.29 -1.54 -13.96
CA LEU A 145 -5.31 -2.53 -13.60
C LEU A 145 -5.73 -2.39 -12.13
N VAL A 146 -4.78 -2.23 -11.20
CA VAL A 146 -5.08 -2.01 -9.77
C VAL A 146 -5.83 -0.69 -9.57
N GLY A 147 -5.43 0.39 -10.24
CA GLY A 147 -6.17 1.66 -10.23
C GLY A 147 -7.62 1.51 -10.68
N TRP A 148 -7.86 0.81 -11.79
CA TRP A 148 -9.21 0.54 -12.30
C TRP A 148 -10.03 -0.34 -11.35
N ILE A 149 -9.42 -1.37 -10.77
CA ILE A 149 -10.04 -2.23 -9.74
C ILE A 149 -10.43 -1.41 -8.51
N THR A 150 -9.59 -0.45 -8.10
CA THR A 150 -9.83 0.41 -6.95
C THR A 150 -11.00 1.38 -7.20
N ALA A 151 -11.09 1.95 -8.40
CA ALA A 151 -12.26 2.75 -8.81
C ALA A 151 -13.55 1.90 -8.82
N CYS A 152 -13.48 0.66 -9.31
CA CYS A 152 -14.60 -0.28 -9.26
C CYS A 152 -15.01 -0.63 -7.82
N MET A 153 -14.05 -0.77 -6.90
CA MET A 153 -14.30 -0.99 -5.49
C MET A 153 -15.01 0.22 -4.85
N LEU A 154 -14.55 1.44 -5.08
CA LEU A 154 -15.22 2.66 -4.59
C LEU A 154 -16.66 2.73 -5.12
N LEU A 155 -16.86 2.41 -6.39
CA LEU A 155 -18.19 2.35 -6.98
C LEU A 155 -19.07 1.26 -6.34
N ALA A 156 -18.49 0.09 -6.03
CA ALA A 156 -19.15 -0.99 -5.30
C ALA A 156 -19.52 -0.58 -3.87
N LEU A 157 -18.69 0.21 -3.18
CA LEU A 157 -18.97 0.74 -1.84
C LEU A 157 -20.11 1.75 -1.87
N VAL A 158 -20.04 2.76 -2.75
CA VAL A 158 -21.11 3.78 -2.91
C VAL A 158 -22.44 3.11 -3.25
N SER A 159 -22.44 2.22 -4.24
CA SER A 159 -23.65 1.49 -4.63
C SER A 159 -24.14 0.54 -3.53
N GLY A 160 -23.24 -0.10 -2.77
CA GLY A 160 -23.57 -0.94 -1.62
C GLY A 160 -24.31 -0.19 -0.53
N VAL A 161 -23.83 1.00 -0.16
CA VAL A 161 -24.49 1.89 0.82
C VAL A 161 -25.90 2.25 0.36
N VAL A 162 -26.07 2.61 -0.92
CA VAL A 162 -27.40 2.95 -1.49
C VAL A 162 -28.35 1.75 -1.47
N VAL A 163 -27.86 0.54 -1.76
CA VAL A 163 -28.69 -0.67 -1.80
C VAL A 163 -29.19 -1.07 -0.41
N HIS A 164 -28.38 -0.82 0.62
CA HIS A 164 -28.59 -1.30 1.98
C HIS A 164 -29.41 -0.31 2.86
N LYS A 165 -30.71 -0.17 2.59
CA LYS A 165 -31.65 0.74 3.29
C LYS A 165 -31.68 0.61 4.83
N ARG A 166 -31.29 -0.55 5.39
CA ARG A 166 -31.34 -0.86 6.83
C ARG A 166 -29.96 -1.10 7.44
N ILE A 167 -28.94 -0.41 6.95
CA ILE A 167 -27.53 -0.61 7.33
C ILE A 167 -27.32 -0.66 8.86
N PHE A 168 -28.00 0.20 9.61
CA PHE A 168 -27.92 0.24 11.08
C PHE A 168 -28.80 -0.78 11.81
N LYS A 169 -29.95 -1.19 11.23
CA LYS A 169 -30.86 -2.15 11.89
C LYS A 169 -30.36 -3.58 11.76
N ASP A 170 -29.81 -3.93 10.60
CA ASP A 170 -29.30 -5.27 10.33
C ASP A 170 -27.91 -5.48 10.96
N PHE A 171 -27.18 -4.40 11.30
CA PHE A 171 -25.90 -4.43 12.03
C PHE A 171 -25.97 -5.21 13.35
N PHE A 172 -27.05 -5.06 14.11
CA PHE A 172 -27.23 -5.75 15.41
C PHE A 172 -27.81 -7.17 15.28
N THR A 173 -28.04 -7.67 14.07
CA THR A 173 -28.82 -8.89 13.86
C THR A 173 -27.98 -10.01 13.23
N PHE A 174 -27.01 -10.56 13.97
CA PHE A 174 -26.32 -11.79 13.54
C PHE A 174 -27.15 -13.03 13.88
N ARG A 175 -27.55 -13.81 12.87
CA ARG A 175 -28.35 -15.04 13.07
C ARG A 175 -27.49 -16.27 12.83
N PRO A 176 -26.88 -16.89 13.87
CA PRO A 176 -26.04 -18.07 13.69
C PRO A 176 -26.84 -19.28 13.20
N GLY A 177 -26.18 -20.17 12.45
CA GLY A 177 -26.74 -21.48 12.08
C GLY A 177 -27.82 -21.49 11.01
N LYS A 178 -28.04 -20.39 10.27
CA LYS A 178 -29.06 -20.26 9.21
C LYS A 178 -28.47 -20.33 7.78
N GLY A 179 -27.31 -20.95 7.62
CA GLY A 179 -26.69 -21.23 6.32
C GLY A 179 -26.41 -19.94 5.52
N GLN A 180 -26.97 -19.83 4.31
CA GLN A 180 -26.78 -18.69 3.42
C GLN A 180 -27.18 -17.34 4.05
N ARG A 181 -28.19 -17.32 4.92
CA ARG A 181 -28.61 -16.10 5.61
C ARG A 181 -27.56 -15.63 6.62
N SER A 182 -26.93 -16.55 7.35
CA SER A 182 -25.83 -16.21 8.27
C SER A 182 -24.61 -15.65 7.53
N TRP A 183 -24.32 -16.15 6.33
CA TRP A 183 -23.25 -15.60 5.49
C TRP A 183 -23.59 -14.22 4.93
N LEU A 184 -24.86 -13.97 4.60
CA LEU A 184 -25.30 -12.63 4.22
C LEU A 184 -25.20 -11.66 5.41
N ASP A 185 -25.63 -12.08 6.59
CA ASP A 185 -25.50 -11.30 7.82
C ASP A 185 -24.02 -11.01 8.12
N ALA A 186 -23.11 -11.99 7.91
CA ALA A 186 -21.67 -11.81 8.08
C ALA A 186 -21.06 -10.84 7.04
N HIS A 187 -21.47 -10.93 5.77
CA HIS A 187 -21.07 -9.97 4.73
C HIS A 187 -21.50 -8.55 5.11
N ASN A 188 -22.75 -8.38 5.52
CA ASN A 188 -23.27 -7.08 5.92
C ASN A 188 -22.57 -6.54 7.18
N LEU A 189 -22.40 -7.37 8.21
CA LEU A 189 -21.73 -6.97 9.46
C LEU A 189 -20.28 -6.53 9.22
N SER A 190 -19.51 -7.34 8.48
CA SER A 190 -18.12 -7.01 8.13
C SER A 190 -18.01 -5.78 7.24
N ALA A 191 -18.92 -5.62 6.26
CA ALA A 191 -18.97 -4.45 5.38
C ALA A 191 -19.25 -3.17 6.16
N VAL A 192 -20.23 -3.16 7.06
CA VAL A 192 -20.60 -1.97 7.84
C VAL A 192 -19.52 -1.62 8.84
N LEU A 193 -18.99 -2.61 9.57
CA LEU A 193 -17.93 -2.39 10.56
C LEU A 193 -16.68 -1.78 9.94
N THR A 194 -16.32 -2.22 8.73
CA THR A 194 -15.11 -1.73 8.03
C THR A 194 -15.39 -0.60 7.05
N LEU A 195 -16.64 -0.14 6.90
CA LEU A 195 -17.02 0.81 5.85
C LEU A 195 -16.17 2.09 5.83
N PRO A 196 -15.92 2.80 6.96
CA PRO A 196 -15.09 3.99 6.94
C PRO A 196 -13.65 3.69 6.50
N PHE A 197 -13.11 2.56 6.96
CA PHE A 197 -11.79 2.08 6.57
C PHE A 197 -11.72 1.74 5.08
N LEU A 198 -12.70 1.02 4.54
CA LEU A 198 -12.74 0.61 3.13
C LEU A 198 -12.85 1.82 2.18
N PHE A 199 -13.67 2.82 2.54
CA PHE A 199 -13.73 4.08 1.79
C PHE A 199 -12.41 4.84 1.85
N MET A 200 -11.84 4.98 3.04
CA MET A 200 -10.60 5.70 3.24
C MET A 200 -9.46 5.01 2.48
N ILE A 201 -9.24 3.70 2.66
CA ILE A 201 -8.13 2.98 2.03
C ILE A 201 -8.29 2.89 0.50
N GLY A 202 -9.52 2.74 0.00
CA GLY A 202 -9.80 2.72 -1.44
C GLY A 202 -9.58 4.10 -2.07
N TYR A 203 -10.00 5.17 -1.39
CA TYR A 203 -9.77 6.52 -1.89
C TYR A 203 -8.29 6.89 -1.85
N THR A 204 -7.63 6.68 -0.70
CA THR A 204 -6.20 6.99 -0.55
C THR A 204 -5.33 6.15 -1.47
N GLY A 205 -5.68 4.90 -1.77
CA GLY A 205 -4.92 4.07 -2.72
C GLY A 205 -5.02 4.57 -4.17
N LEU A 206 -6.19 5.08 -4.56
CA LEU A 206 -6.37 5.69 -5.89
C LEU A 206 -5.66 7.05 -5.97
N THR A 207 -5.78 7.87 -4.93
CA THR A 207 -5.19 9.20 -4.90
C THR A 207 -3.70 9.22 -4.57
N PHE A 208 -3.14 8.14 -4.03
CA PHE A 208 -1.68 7.99 -3.83
C PHE A 208 -0.90 8.28 -5.12
N PHE A 209 -1.52 7.93 -6.25
CA PHE A 209 -0.97 7.98 -7.59
C PHE A 209 -1.66 9.01 -8.50
N TYR A 210 -2.22 10.07 -7.91
CA TYR A 210 -3.08 11.02 -8.63
C TYR A 210 -2.43 11.60 -9.90
N SER A 211 -1.15 11.98 -9.86
CA SER A 211 -0.42 12.57 -10.99
C SER A 211 -0.20 11.60 -12.13
N SER A 212 -0.10 10.31 -11.83
CA SER A 212 0.08 9.26 -12.83
C SER A 212 -1.25 8.87 -13.49
N TYR A 213 -2.34 8.82 -12.71
CA TYR A 213 -3.68 8.51 -13.23
C TYR A 213 -4.35 9.71 -13.90
N LEU A 214 -4.04 10.95 -13.47
CA LEU A 214 -4.54 12.20 -14.05
C LEU A 214 -3.33 13.15 -14.30
N PRO A 215 -2.58 12.95 -15.39
CA PRO A 215 -1.40 13.77 -15.69
C PRO A 215 -1.72 15.16 -16.25
N TRP A 216 -2.89 15.33 -16.88
CA TRP A 216 -3.25 16.56 -17.59
C TRP A 216 -3.29 17.84 -16.73
N PRO A 217 -3.73 17.82 -15.46
CA PRO A 217 -3.60 18.97 -14.56
C PRO A 217 -2.17 19.48 -14.41
N VAL A 218 -1.19 18.58 -14.25
CA VAL A 218 0.23 18.94 -14.14
C VAL A 218 0.74 19.49 -15.48
N GLN A 219 0.48 18.78 -16.58
CA GLN A 219 0.93 19.17 -17.93
C GLN A 219 0.36 20.51 -18.40
N ALA A 220 -0.89 20.81 -18.04
CA ALA A 220 -1.51 22.08 -18.40
C ALA A 220 -0.94 23.26 -17.60
N ALA A 221 -0.60 23.05 -16.32
CA ALA A 221 -0.13 24.09 -15.43
C ALA A 221 1.38 24.36 -15.53
N TYR A 222 2.19 23.32 -15.79
CA TYR A 222 3.66 23.39 -15.83
C TYR A 222 4.26 23.21 -17.24
N GLY A 223 3.44 22.86 -18.24
CA GLY A 223 3.85 22.60 -19.62
C GLY A 223 4.06 21.11 -19.91
N ASP A 224 4.33 20.81 -21.18
CA ASP A 224 4.48 19.43 -21.69
C ASP A 224 5.93 18.91 -21.65
N ALA A 225 6.86 19.70 -21.09
CA ALA A 225 8.27 19.32 -20.99
C ALA A 225 8.49 18.19 -19.97
N ASP A 226 9.52 17.37 -20.18
CA ASP A 226 9.86 16.23 -19.30
C ASP A 226 10.15 16.66 -17.85
N ASP A 227 10.49 17.93 -17.62
CA ASP A 227 10.77 18.51 -16.31
C ASP A 227 9.53 19.05 -15.59
N ALA A 228 8.35 19.04 -16.21
CA ALA A 228 7.13 19.63 -15.66
C ALA A 228 6.75 19.01 -14.30
N TYR A 229 6.90 17.70 -14.18
CA TYR A 229 6.67 16.98 -12.93
C TYR A 229 7.70 17.34 -11.85
N ALA A 230 8.98 17.49 -12.24
CA ALA A 230 10.03 17.88 -11.31
C ALA A 230 9.82 19.31 -10.78
N ARG A 231 9.38 20.25 -11.63
CA ARG A 231 8.99 21.60 -11.21
C ARG A 231 7.80 21.61 -10.27
N TYR A 232 6.79 20.79 -10.55
CA TYR A 232 5.63 20.60 -9.67
C TYR A 232 6.01 20.07 -8.29
N GLU A 233 6.84 19.03 -8.23
CA GLU A 233 7.34 18.49 -6.96
C GLU A 233 8.22 19.49 -6.21
N ALA A 234 9.06 20.25 -6.92
CA ALA A 234 9.90 21.28 -6.31
C ALA A 234 9.07 22.41 -5.67
N GLU A 235 7.94 22.79 -6.25
CA GLU A 235 7.03 23.80 -5.68
C GLU A 235 6.25 23.28 -4.46
N LEU A 236 6.01 21.96 -4.41
CA LEU A 236 5.47 21.28 -3.23
C LEU A 236 6.53 21.09 -2.14
N ALA A 237 7.77 20.77 -2.47
CA ALA A 237 8.80 20.48 -1.47
C ALA A 237 9.17 21.73 -0.65
N PRO A 238 9.50 21.58 0.65
CA PRO A 238 10.12 22.66 1.41
C PRO A 238 11.47 23.04 0.77
N ALA A 239 11.76 24.33 0.66
CA ALA A 239 13.03 24.81 0.13
C ALA A 239 14.21 24.25 0.93
N ARG A 240 15.14 23.55 0.26
CA ARG A 240 16.39 23.11 0.87
C ARG A 240 17.33 24.32 1.03
N PRO A 241 17.99 24.48 2.17
CA PRO A 241 19.00 25.51 2.32
C PRO A 241 20.21 25.14 1.45
N VAL A 242 20.65 26.08 0.63
CA VAL A 242 21.92 26.00 -0.10
C VAL A 242 22.97 26.74 0.73
N PRO A 243 24.23 26.27 0.82
CA PRO A 243 25.30 27.01 1.47
C PRO A 243 25.34 28.46 1.00
N ALA A 244 25.30 29.40 1.94
CA ALA A 244 25.30 30.82 1.63
C ALA A 244 26.75 31.32 1.45
N GLY A 245 27.25 31.32 0.22
CA GLY A 245 28.54 31.94 -0.13
C GLY A 245 29.52 31.03 -0.84
N ILE A 246 30.70 31.58 -1.15
CA ILE A 246 31.82 30.83 -1.72
C ILE A 246 32.40 29.96 -0.59
N LEU A 247 32.48 28.65 -0.81
CA LEU A 247 33.11 27.73 0.13
C LEU A 247 34.61 28.03 0.21
N VAL A 248 35.12 28.36 1.40
CA VAL A 248 36.54 28.64 1.64
C VAL A 248 37.11 27.60 2.59
N ALA A 249 38.22 26.96 2.25
CA ALA A 249 38.85 25.95 3.10
C ALA A 249 39.38 26.54 4.43
N GLY A 250 39.41 25.73 5.50
CA GLY A 250 40.06 26.05 6.77
C GLY A 250 39.11 26.44 7.91
N ALA A 251 37.89 25.89 7.96
CA ALA A 251 36.95 26.12 9.05
C ALA A 251 37.01 25.00 10.11
N GLN A 252 36.95 25.36 11.40
CA GLN A 252 36.92 24.37 12.47
C GLN A 252 35.72 23.41 12.33
N LEU A 253 35.98 22.10 12.45
CA LEU A 253 34.93 21.08 12.40
C LEU A 253 33.82 21.34 13.45
N PRO A 254 32.54 21.14 13.09
CA PRO A 254 31.42 21.39 13.99
C PRO A 254 31.44 20.44 15.18
N ASN A 255 31.04 20.93 16.36
CA ASN A 255 30.80 20.08 17.53
C ASN A 255 29.49 19.29 17.35
N LEU A 256 29.56 18.11 16.70
CA LEU A 256 28.38 17.29 16.42
C LEU A 256 27.59 16.89 17.67
N PRO A 257 28.20 16.45 18.80
CA PRO A 257 27.46 16.18 20.04
C PRO A 257 26.52 17.32 20.45
N ASP A 258 27.01 18.57 20.46
CA ASP A 258 26.22 19.73 20.85
C ASP A 258 25.09 20.02 19.85
N LEU A 259 25.39 19.95 18.54
CA LEU A 259 24.40 20.15 17.49
C LEU A 259 23.31 19.08 17.52
N LEU A 260 23.67 17.82 17.78
CA LEU A 260 22.72 16.72 17.94
C LEU A 260 21.82 16.90 19.15
N ALA A 261 22.39 17.26 20.31
CA ALA A 261 21.62 17.53 21.51
C ALA A 261 20.63 18.68 21.29
N ARG A 262 21.08 19.77 20.64
CA ARG A 262 20.22 20.91 20.27
C ARG A 262 19.16 20.53 19.25
N ALA A 263 19.51 19.77 18.21
CA ALA A 263 18.55 19.28 17.23
C ALA A 263 17.47 18.41 17.86
N GLN A 264 17.85 17.51 18.78
CA GLN A 264 16.92 16.67 19.53
C GLN A 264 16.05 17.50 20.48
N ALA A 265 16.59 18.53 21.13
CA ALA A 265 15.81 19.44 21.98
C ALA A 265 14.79 20.26 21.18
N ILE A 266 15.16 20.72 19.97
CA ILE A 266 14.27 21.47 19.06
C ILE A 266 13.18 20.56 18.48
N SER A 267 13.56 19.37 18.02
CA SER A 267 12.68 18.48 17.26
C SER A 267 11.85 17.52 18.11
N GLY A 268 12.31 17.19 19.32
CA GLY A 268 11.77 16.11 20.14
C GLY A 268 12.02 14.71 19.57
N GLN A 269 12.81 14.57 18.49
CA GLN A 269 13.14 13.28 17.87
C GLN A 269 14.63 12.95 18.05
N PRO A 270 14.98 11.68 18.34
CA PRO A 270 16.38 11.28 18.37
C PRO A 270 16.97 11.31 16.95
N PRO A 271 18.27 11.58 16.78
CA PRO A 271 18.88 11.65 15.45
C PRO A 271 18.83 10.31 14.72
N ALA A 272 18.57 10.36 13.42
CA ALA A 272 18.59 9.20 12.51
C ALA A 272 19.69 9.33 11.45
N LEU A 273 19.92 10.55 10.95
CA LEU A 273 20.92 10.85 9.95
C LEU A 273 21.49 12.24 10.22
N VAL A 274 22.80 12.39 10.07
CA VAL A 274 23.48 13.68 9.98
C VAL A 274 24.12 13.78 8.61
N VAL A 275 23.92 14.90 7.93
CA VAL A 275 24.57 15.25 6.67
C VAL A 275 25.40 16.51 6.90
N ILE A 276 26.68 16.46 6.54
CA ILE A 276 27.59 17.61 6.59
C ILE A 276 28.00 17.90 5.16
N GLN A 277 27.59 19.06 4.64
CA GLN A 277 27.95 19.50 3.30
C GLN A 277 29.23 20.33 3.36
N ALA A 278 30.14 20.10 2.41
CA ALA A 278 31.43 20.75 2.29
C ALA A 278 32.20 20.79 3.63
N PRO A 279 32.55 19.62 4.21
CA PRO A 279 33.30 19.55 5.46
C PRO A 279 34.57 20.43 5.41
N ASP A 280 34.95 21.00 6.55
CA ASP A 280 36.15 21.85 6.70
C ASP A 280 36.15 23.18 5.92
N THR A 281 34.98 23.62 5.43
CA THR A 281 34.81 24.91 4.73
C THR A 281 34.01 25.95 5.51
N VAL A 282 34.38 27.22 5.34
CA VAL A 282 33.61 28.39 5.75
C VAL A 282 32.31 28.36 4.93
N HIS A 283 31.16 28.37 5.62
CA HIS A 283 29.80 28.14 5.11
C HIS A 283 29.36 26.67 4.95
N SER A 284 30.10 25.72 5.54
CA SER A 284 29.61 24.35 5.71
C SER A 284 28.29 24.32 6.48
N VAL A 285 27.41 23.38 6.09
CA VAL A 285 26.08 23.22 6.67
C VAL A 285 25.95 21.83 7.26
N VAL A 286 25.43 21.76 8.49
CA VAL A 286 25.09 20.51 9.18
C VAL A 286 23.58 20.35 9.23
N GLU A 287 23.07 19.32 8.56
CA GLU A 287 21.66 18.94 8.60
C GLU A 287 21.49 17.70 9.47
N VAL A 288 20.64 17.81 10.49
CA VAL A 288 20.26 16.71 11.37
C VAL A 288 18.84 16.29 11.06
N GLU A 289 18.66 15.05 10.61
CA GLU A 289 17.36 14.43 10.43
C GLU A 289 16.97 13.63 11.68
N GLY A 290 15.80 13.92 12.24
CA GLY A 290 15.21 13.17 13.34
C GLY A 290 14.59 11.85 12.89
N ARG A 291 14.62 10.87 13.77
CA ARG A 291 13.99 9.56 13.57
C ARG A 291 12.48 9.70 13.65
N LYS A 292 11.79 9.32 12.58
CA LYS A 292 10.33 9.14 12.63
C LYS A 292 9.99 8.15 13.76
N PRO A 293 9.05 8.49 14.66
CA PRO A 293 8.67 7.62 15.77
C PRO A 293 8.11 6.29 15.24
N VAL A 294 8.87 5.20 15.42
CA VAL A 294 8.41 3.86 15.07
C VAL A 294 7.66 3.27 16.26
N GLY A 295 6.39 2.91 16.06
CA GLY A 295 5.76 1.86 16.86
C GLY A 295 4.99 2.24 18.13
N ASN A 296 5.12 3.39 18.79
CA ASN A 296 4.16 3.69 19.89
C ASN A 296 4.02 5.16 20.34
N THR A 297 4.56 6.11 19.59
CA THR A 297 4.76 7.48 20.13
C THR A 297 4.23 8.61 19.26
N GLY A 298 3.82 8.33 18.01
CA GLY A 298 3.17 9.33 17.16
C GLY A 298 1.72 9.58 17.57
N ARG A 299 1.46 10.58 18.42
CA ARG A 299 0.09 11.07 18.72
C ARG A 299 -0.53 11.85 17.56
N HIS A 300 0.29 12.22 16.56
CA HIS A 300 -0.11 13.04 15.42
C HIS A 300 -0.22 12.19 14.14
N LEU A 301 -1.22 12.49 13.31
CA LEU A 301 -1.42 11.87 11.99
C LEU A 301 -0.27 12.19 11.03
N LEU A 302 0.28 13.39 11.15
CA LEU A 302 1.44 13.87 10.42
C LEU A 302 2.63 13.91 11.38
N SER A 303 3.53 12.94 11.25
CA SER A 303 4.82 12.93 11.93
C SER A 303 5.90 12.75 10.89
N GLU A 304 6.51 13.85 10.50
CA GLU A 304 7.63 13.84 9.58
C GLU A 304 8.95 13.54 10.30
N ALA A 305 9.98 13.24 9.51
CA ALA A 305 11.34 13.30 10.03
C ALA A 305 11.66 14.78 10.16
N SER A 306 11.87 15.25 11.38
CA SER A 306 12.33 16.62 11.60
C SER A 306 13.64 16.86 10.89
N ARG A 307 13.85 18.08 10.40
CA ARG A 307 15.11 18.50 9.79
C ARG A 307 15.56 19.78 10.43
N VAL A 308 16.72 19.76 11.08
CA VAL A 308 17.30 20.92 11.74
C VAL A 308 18.64 21.21 11.11
N THR A 309 18.77 22.40 10.52
CA THR A 309 19.94 22.81 9.76
C THR A 309 20.70 23.88 10.52
N PHE A 310 22.00 23.66 10.70
CA PHE A 310 22.91 24.57 11.39
C PHE A 310 24.04 25.03 10.45
N ASP A 311 24.52 26.23 10.69
CA ASP A 311 25.82 26.68 10.21
C ASP A 311 26.90 25.92 10.98
N ALA A 312 27.83 25.27 10.27
CA ALA A 312 28.81 24.38 10.89
C ALA A 312 29.81 25.11 11.78
N ALA A 313 30.22 26.33 11.40
CA ALA A 313 31.25 27.09 12.11
C ALA A 313 30.70 27.78 13.37
N SER A 314 29.55 28.45 13.25
CA SER A 314 28.94 29.20 14.35
C SER A 314 27.97 28.38 15.20
N GLY A 315 27.50 27.24 14.69
CA GLY A 315 26.40 26.48 15.28
C GLY A 315 25.06 27.25 15.27
N ARG A 316 24.93 28.33 14.50
CA ARG A 316 23.69 29.10 14.39
C ARG A 316 22.63 28.27 13.66
N LEU A 317 21.41 28.27 14.18
CA LEU A 317 20.27 27.64 13.50
C LEU A 317 19.97 28.42 12.21
N LEU A 318 20.01 27.73 11.07
CA LEU A 318 19.69 28.30 9.76
C LEU A 318 18.23 28.04 9.39
N GLN A 319 17.79 26.79 9.54
CA GLN A 319 16.44 26.37 9.18
C GLN A 319 15.98 25.25 10.10
N GLN A 320 14.68 25.22 10.36
CA GLN A 320 14.04 24.12 11.06
C GLN A 320 12.77 23.72 10.32
N HIS A 321 12.64 22.42 10.09
CA HIS A 321 11.40 21.77 9.70
C HIS A 321 10.99 20.90 10.88
N ALA A 322 9.95 21.37 11.58
CA ALA A 322 9.42 20.65 12.73
C ALA A 322 8.84 19.30 12.29
N ALA A 323 8.94 18.29 13.15
CA ALA A 323 8.28 17.00 12.94
C ALA A 323 6.75 17.14 12.81
N HIS A 324 6.18 18.23 13.34
CA HIS A 324 4.77 18.55 13.34
C HIS A 324 4.57 20.00 12.87
N PRO A 325 4.27 20.25 11.58
CA PRO A 325 4.00 21.59 11.10
C PRO A 325 2.70 22.16 11.72
N PRO A 326 2.69 23.43 12.15
CA PRO A 326 1.52 24.04 12.80
C PRO A 326 0.37 24.38 11.85
N GLN A 327 0.59 24.35 10.53
CA GLN A 327 -0.41 24.66 9.51
C GLN A 327 -0.52 23.53 8.48
N LEU A 328 -1.74 23.25 8.04
CA LEU A 328 -2.02 22.30 6.96
C LEU A 328 -1.91 23.03 5.61
N GLY A 329 -0.79 22.84 4.91
CA GLY A 329 -0.63 23.23 3.50
C GLY A 329 -0.93 22.08 2.55
N ALA A 330 -0.78 22.31 1.23
CA ALA A 330 -1.03 21.27 0.22
C ALA A 330 -0.12 20.05 0.34
N VAL A 331 1.15 20.27 0.70
CA VAL A 331 2.14 19.22 0.95
C VAL A 331 1.62 18.24 2.01
N GLN A 332 1.09 18.81 3.10
CA GLN A 332 0.52 18.06 4.20
C GLN A 332 -0.73 17.27 3.80
N VAL A 333 -1.49 17.70 2.78
CA VAL A 333 -2.63 16.91 2.26
C VAL A 333 -2.13 15.65 1.56
N HIS A 334 -1.13 15.76 0.70
CA HIS A 334 -0.52 14.60 0.03
C HIS A 334 0.11 13.65 1.07
N GLU A 335 0.87 14.18 2.02
CA GLU A 335 1.48 13.40 3.10
C GLU A 335 0.43 12.75 4.01
N THR A 336 -0.72 13.39 4.24
CA THR A 336 -1.83 12.78 4.98
C THR A 336 -2.39 11.58 4.24
N ILE A 337 -2.60 11.69 2.92
CA ILE A 337 -3.05 10.58 2.08
C ILE A 337 -2.06 9.42 2.17
N GLU A 338 -0.77 9.73 2.04
CA GLU A 338 0.31 8.74 2.17
C GLU A 338 0.31 8.07 3.55
N ALA A 339 0.26 8.85 4.63
CA ALA A 339 0.29 8.35 6.00
C ALA A 339 -0.94 7.48 6.30
N LEU A 340 -2.12 7.92 5.86
CA LEU A 340 -3.35 7.14 5.96
C LEU A 340 -3.26 5.83 5.19
N HIS A 341 -2.74 5.84 3.96
CA HIS A 341 -2.68 4.61 3.16
C HIS A 341 -1.64 3.60 3.69
N LYS A 342 -0.46 4.08 4.11
CA LYS A 342 0.65 3.24 4.59
C LYS A 342 0.52 2.82 6.05
N ALA A 343 -0.42 3.40 6.79
CA ALA A 343 -0.52 3.29 8.25
C ALA A 343 0.77 3.74 8.98
N ASP A 344 1.38 4.82 8.48
CA ASP A 344 2.62 5.41 9.03
C ASP A 344 2.32 6.38 10.20
N PHE A 345 1.26 6.13 10.96
CA PHE A 345 0.82 6.93 12.11
C PHE A 345 0.26 6.04 13.22
N GLY A 346 0.15 6.56 14.44
CA GLY A 346 -0.52 5.86 15.56
C GLY A 346 0.18 4.60 16.09
N GLY A 347 1.39 4.28 15.61
CA GLY A 347 2.22 3.19 16.12
C GLY A 347 1.66 1.78 15.88
N TRP A 348 2.06 0.83 16.72
CA TRP A 348 1.64 -0.57 16.65
C TRP A 348 0.12 -0.77 16.76
N PRO A 349 -0.62 -0.06 17.65
CA PRO A 349 -2.07 -0.21 17.73
C PRO A 349 -2.77 0.08 16.39
N MET A 350 -2.33 1.13 15.68
CA MET A 350 -2.87 1.48 14.37
C MET A 350 -2.54 0.42 13.32
N LYS A 351 -1.30 -0.09 13.30
CA LYS A 351 -0.92 -1.19 12.41
C LYS A 351 -1.79 -2.43 12.61
N TRP A 352 -2.08 -2.79 13.86
CA TRP A 352 -2.99 -3.91 14.17
C TRP A 352 -4.44 -3.63 13.79
N LEU A 353 -4.93 -2.40 13.98
CA LEU A 353 -6.26 -2.01 13.52
C LEU A 353 -6.36 -2.14 12.00
N TYR A 354 -5.40 -1.60 11.24
CA TYR A 354 -5.34 -1.73 9.79
C TYR A 354 -5.25 -3.18 9.34
N PHE A 355 -4.47 -4.00 10.05
CA PHE A 355 -4.35 -5.42 9.77
C PHE A 355 -5.68 -6.15 9.94
N ILE A 356 -6.36 -5.94 11.07
CA ILE A 356 -7.67 -6.57 11.34
C ILE A 356 -8.72 -6.08 10.35
N SER A 357 -8.78 -4.77 10.09
CA SER A 357 -9.70 -4.19 9.11
C SER A 357 -9.45 -4.68 7.69
N GLY A 358 -8.18 -4.87 7.30
CA GLY A 358 -7.78 -5.45 6.03
C GLY A 358 -8.18 -6.93 5.89
N LEU A 359 -8.01 -7.73 6.94
CA LEU A 359 -8.49 -9.11 6.98
C LEU A 359 -10.02 -9.19 6.91
N LEU A 360 -10.73 -8.33 7.65
CA LEU A 360 -12.19 -8.25 7.60
C LEU A 360 -12.68 -7.81 6.21
N GLY A 361 -11.98 -6.87 5.56
CA GLY A 361 -12.24 -6.48 4.17
C GLY A 361 -12.03 -7.64 3.19
N THR A 362 -10.92 -8.38 3.33
CA THR A 362 -10.64 -9.59 2.55
C THR A 362 -11.76 -10.62 2.73
N ALA A 363 -12.17 -10.88 3.98
CA ALA A 363 -13.25 -11.79 4.30
C ALA A 363 -14.61 -11.30 3.75
N MET A 364 -14.90 -10.00 3.80
CA MET A 364 -16.12 -9.42 3.26
C MET A 364 -16.23 -9.65 1.74
N ILE A 365 -15.14 -9.38 0.99
CA ILE A 365 -15.07 -9.60 -0.47
C ILE A 365 -15.22 -11.10 -0.77
N ALA A 366 -14.50 -11.93 -0.03
CA ALA A 366 -14.57 -13.38 -0.14
C ALA A 366 -16.00 -13.93 0.05
N ILE A 367 -16.67 -13.49 1.10
CA ILE A 367 -18.05 -13.91 1.38
C ILE A 367 -18.97 -13.46 0.24
N GLY A 368 -18.77 -12.25 -0.30
CA GLY A 368 -19.54 -11.75 -1.44
C GLY A 368 -19.43 -12.63 -2.70
N THR A 369 -18.20 -12.98 -3.10
CA THR A 369 -17.92 -13.84 -4.28
C THR A 369 -18.45 -15.28 -4.08
N LEU A 370 -18.32 -15.81 -2.86
CA LEU A 370 -18.88 -17.11 -2.49
C LEU A 370 -20.42 -17.11 -2.49
N LEU A 371 -21.06 -16.09 -1.92
CA LEU A 371 -22.52 -15.96 -1.90
C LEU A 371 -23.10 -15.87 -3.32
N PHE A 372 -22.44 -15.15 -4.22
CA PHE A 372 -22.83 -15.10 -5.63
C PHE A 372 -22.80 -16.50 -6.26
N SER A 373 -21.71 -17.23 -6.07
CA SER A 373 -21.52 -18.59 -6.60
C SER A 373 -22.57 -19.56 -6.05
N LEU A 374 -22.85 -19.50 -4.74
CA LEU A 374 -23.89 -20.31 -4.08
C LEU A 374 -25.30 -19.99 -4.58
N LYS A 375 -25.61 -18.72 -4.84
CA LYS A 375 -26.91 -18.29 -5.38
C LYS A 375 -27.09 -18.78 -6.82
N ARG A 376 -26.06 -18.70 -7.66
CA ARG A 376 -26.08 -19.13 -9.07
C ARG A 376 -26.11 -20.66 -9.21
N ARG A 377 -25.43 -21.41 -8.33
CA ARG A 377 -25.56 -22.88 -8.28
C ARG A 377 -27.02 -23.34 -8.10
N LYS A 378 -27.80 -22.65 -7.26
CA LYS A 378 -29.22 -22.95 -7.03
C LYS A 378 -30.14 -22.51 -8.19
N ARG A 379 -29.65 -21.60 -9.04
CA ARG A 379 -30.40 -20.95 -10.12
C ARG A 379 -29.56 -20.96 -11.39
N SER A 380 -29.10 -22.14 -11.82
CA SER A 380 -28.31 -22.27 -13.04
C SER A 380 -29.16 -21.83 -14.23
N GLU A 381 -28.93 -20.62 -14.71
CA GLU A 381 -29.72 -19.98 -15.77
C GLU A 381 -29.26 -20.38 -17.19
N GLN A 382 -28.36 -21.38 -17.32
CA GLN A 382 -27.69 -21.72 -18.59
C GLN A 382 -27.26 -20.47 -19.39
N GLU A 383 -26.77 -19.44 -18.69
CA GLU A 383 -26.52 -18.09 -19.23
C GLU A 383 -25.54 -18.09 -20.40
N PHE A 384 -24.71 -19.13 -20.47
CA PHE A 384 -23.69 -19.32 -21.50
C PHE A 384 -23.90 -20.60 -22.30
N GLY A 385 -25.12 -21.13 -22.34
CA GLY A 385 -25.46 -22.38 -23.03
C GLY A 385 -24.61 -23.56 -22.51
N ALA A 386 -24.02 -24.32 -23.43
CA ALA A 386 -23.16 -25.47 -23.13
C ALA A 386 -21.91 -25.10 -22.29
N ALA A 387 -21.43 -23.86 -22.36
CA ALA A 387 -20.24 -23.40 -21.63
C ALA A 387 -20.51 -23.07 -20.15
N THR A 388 -21.77 -23.03 -19.71
CA THR A 388 -22.16 -22.58 -18.36
C THR A 388 -21.48 -23.40 -17.26
N ALA A 389 -21.41 -24.72 -17.42
CA ALA A 389 -20.76 -25.60 -16.44
C ALA A 389 -19.24 -25.33 -16.32
N GLY A 390 -18.57 -25.08 -17.45
CA GLY A 390 -17.15 -24.73 -17.48
C GLY A 390 -16.87 -23.40 -16.81
N ILE A 391 -17.68 -22.37 -17.09
CA ILE A 391 -17.53 -21.04 -16.49
C ILE A 391 -17.75 -21.09 -14.97
N TYR A 392 -18.75 -21.81 -14.48
CA TYR A 392 -18.95 -21.97 -13.03
C TYR A 392 -17.82 -22.75 -12.36
N ARG A 393 -17.24 -23.75 -13.03
CA ARG A 393 -16.02 -24.41 -12.55
C ARG A 393 -14.85 -23.43 -12.44
N CYS A 394 -14.65 -22.55 -13.43
CA CYS A 394 -13.64 -21.51 -13.36
C CYS A 394 -13.89 -20.55 -12.20
N VAL A 395 -15.13 -20.06 -12.03
CA VAL A 395 -15.51 -19.18 -10.91
C VAL A 395 -15.17 -19.80 -9.56
N GLU A 396 -15.45 -21.10 -9.40
CA GLU A 396 -15.15 -21.83 -8.17
C GLU A 396 -13.65 -22.02 -7.94
N ALA A 397 -12.91 -22.34 -9.00
CA ALA A 397 -11.46 -22.44 -8.93
C ALA A 397 -10.82 -21.09 -8.56
N PHE A 398 -11.29 -19.99 -9.15
CA PHE A 398 -10.84 -18.65 -8.77
C PHE A 398 -11.24 -18.26 -7.35
N ASN A 399 -12.41 -18.67 -6.85
CA ASN A 399 -12.75 -18.46 -5.43
C ASN A 399 -11.77 -19.18 -4.49
N VAL A 400 -11.41 -20.43 -4.79
CA VAL A 400 -10.41 -21.19 -4.03
C VAL A 400 -9.04 -20.50 -4.10
N ALA A 401 -8.57 -20.21 -5.31
CA ALA A 401 -7.23 -19.68 -5.54
C ALA A 401 -7.06 -18.25 -4.99
N SER A 402 -8.05 -17.39 -5.15
CA SER A 402 -8.00 -16.00 -4.65
C SER A 402 -7.95 -15.90 -3.12
N LEU A 403 -8.48 -16.90 -2.41
CA LEU A 403 -8.49 -16.93 -0.94
C LEU A 403 -7.40 -17.83 -0.37
N ALA A 404 -7.55 -19.14 -0.56
CA ALA A 404 -6.64 -20.13 0.00
C ALA A 404 -5.32 -20.12 -0.78
N GLY A 405 -5.38 -19.93 -2.10
CA GLY A 405 -4.20 -19.91 -2.96
C GLY A 405 -3.25 -18.75 -2.71
N VAL A 406 -3.77 -17.52 -2.59
CA VAL A 406 -2.90 -16.36 -2.29
C VAL A 406 -2.32 -16.46 -0.88
N ALA A 407 -3.10 -16.91 0.12
CA ALA A 407 -2.58 -17.17 1.45
C ALA A 407 -1.49 -18.26 1.46
N LEU A 408 -1.69 -19.33 0.68
CA LEU A 408 -0.70 -20.38 0.44
C LEU A 408 0.56 -19.81 -0.23
N ALA A 409 0.41 -18.99 -1.27
CA ALA A 409 1.54 -18.36 -1.95
C ALA A 409 2.34 -17.46 -1.02
N SER A 410 1.68 -16.67 -0.16
CA SER A 410 2.34 -15.82 0.84
C SER A 410 3.18 -16.61 1.84
N ILE A 411 2.71 -17.77 2.31
CA ILE A 411 3.52 -18.60 3.22
C ILE A 411 4.63 -19.36 2.48
N VAL A 412 4.39 -19.79 1.25
CA VAL A 412 5.42 -20.41 0.39
C VAL A 412 6.53 -19.41 0.05
N TYR A 413 6.21 -18.13 -0.14
CA TYR A 413 7.19 -17.04 -0.30
C TYR A 413 8.17 -16.96 0.89
N LEU A 414 7.64 -16.99 2.12
CA LEU A 414 8.46 -17.00 3.35
C LEU A 414 9.34 -18.26 3.45
N HIS A 415 8.83 -19.42 3.02
CA HIS A 415 9.63 -20.65 2.94
C HIS A 415 10.71 -20.57 1.85
N GLY A 416 10.40 -19.98 0.69
CA GLY A 416 11.35 -19.74 -0.38
C GLY A 416 12.58 -18.99 0.12
N ASN A 417 12.38 -17.92 0.89
CA ASN A 417 13.48 -17.22 1.53
C ASN A 417 14.30 -18.10 2.50
N ARG A 418 13.71 -19.10 3.16
CA ARG A 418 14.49 -19.99 4.04
C ARG A 418 15.26 -21.07 3.30
N LEU A 419 14.72 -21.55 2.18
CA LEU A 419 15.21 -22.73 1.47
C LEU A 419 16.08 -22.40 0.25
N LEU A 420 15.98 -21.19 -0.32
CA LEU A 420 16.83 -20.77 -1.44
C LEU A 420 18.31 -20.67 -1.01
N PRO A 421 19.25 -21.22 -1.81
CA PRO A 421 20.68 -21.13 -1.52
C PRO A 421 21.17 -19.68 -1.39
N LEU A 422 22.04 -19.41 -0.41
CA LEU A 422 22.53 -18.06 -0.12
C LEU A 422 23.42 -17.47 -1.22
N ALA A 423 24.14 -18.32 -1.96
CA ALA A 423 25.03 -17.91 -3.04
C ALA A 423 24.33 -17.79 -4.40
N MET A 424 23.00 -17.97 -4.44
CA MET A 424 22.24 -17.89 -5.68
C MET A 424 22.14 -16.43 -6.15
N GLY A 425 22.53 -16.17 -7.41
CA GLY A 425 22.29 -14.86 -8.02
C GLY A 425 20.80 -14.61 -8.25
N ASP A 426 20.37 -13.34 -8.16
CA ASP A 426 18.98 -12.93 -8.37
C ASP A 426 17.99 -13.64 -7.41
N ARG A 427 18.46 -13.95 -6.19
CA ARG A 427 17.71 -14.70 -5.17
C ARG A 427 16.40 -13.99 -4.81
N SER A 428 16.46 -12.67 -4.66
CA SER A 428 15.32 -11.81 -4.35
C SER A 428 14.21 -11.92 -5.42
N ALA A 429 14.54 -11.97 -6.72
CA ALA A 429 13.57 -12.22 -7.77
C ALA A 429 13.03 -13.65 -7.77
N TRP A 430 13.85 -14.65 -7.42
CA TRP A 430 13.38 -16.03 -7.26
C TRP A 430 12.33 -16.18 -6.14
N GLU A 431 12.43 -15.41 -5.06
CA GLU A 431 11.39 -15.35 -4.02
C GLU A 431 10.04 -14.93 -4.66
N ILE A 432 10.04 -13.88 -5.51
CA ILE A 432 8.84 -13.43 -6.24
C ILE A 432 8.33 -14.51 -7.20
N ARG A 433 9.22 -15.15 -7.97
CA ARG A 433 8.83 -16.21 -8.93
C ARG A 433 8.16 -17.38 -8.21
N ILE A 434 8.68 -17.80 -7.06
CA ILE A 434 8.08 -18.86 -6.23
C ILE A 434 6.65 -18.49 -5.81
N PHE A 435 6.43 -17.25 -5.39
CA PHE A 435 5.09 -16.76 -5.06
C PHE A 435 4.14 -16.84 -6.27
N LEU A 436 4.56 -16.31 -7.43
CA LEU A 436 3.73 -16.27 -8.64
C LEU A 436 3.45 -17.69 -9.18
N LEU A 437 4.45 -18.56 -9.20
CA LEU A 437 4.29 -19.96 -9.58
C LEU A 437 3.33 -20.69 -8.64
N THR A 438 3.35 -20.38 -7.34
CA THR A 438 2.41 -20.96 -6.37
C THR A 438 0.98 -20.46 -6.61
N CYS A 439 0.80 -19.18 -6.96
CA CYS A 439 -0.50 -18.64 -7.38
C CYS A 439 -1.05 -19.40 -8.61
N VAL A 440 -0.23 -19.59 -9.64
CA VAL A 440 -0.61 -20.35 -10.85
C VAL A 440 -0.90 -21.81 -10.50
N ALA A 441 -0.03 -22.47 -9.73
CA ALA A 441 -0.21 -23.85 -9.29
C ALA A 441 -1.51 -24.01 -8.47
N SER A 442 -1.86 -23.03 -7.63
CA SER A 442 -3.11 -23.04 -6.89
C SER A 442 -4.34 -22.97 -7.81
N VAL A 443 -4.32 -22.14 -8.86
CA VAL A 443 -5.40 -22.07 -9.85
C VAL A 443 -5.51 -23.39 -10.61
N LEU A 444 -4.40 -23.93 -11.12
CA LEU A 444 -4.38 -25.20 -11.85
C LEU A 444 -4.87 -26.37 -10.99
N HIS A 445 -4.42 -26.42 -9.73
CA HIS A 445 -4.91 -27.37 -8.74
C HIS A 445 -6.41 -27.25 -8.52
N ALA A 446 -6.93 -26.04 -8.34
CA ALA A 446 -8.35 -25.81 -8.11
C ALA A 446 -9.22 -26.08 -9.35
N LEU A 447 -8.66 -25.93 -10.56
CA LEU A 447 -9.31 -26.34 -11.80
C LEU A 447 -9.37 -27.86 -11.94
N TRP A 448 -8.30 -28.58 -11.58
CA TRP A 448 -8.26 -30.05 -11.70
C TRP A 448 -9.09 -30.73 -10.61
N ARG A 449 -8.99 -30.31 -9.35
CA ARG A 449 -9.64 -30.97 -8.22
C ARG A 449 -11.12 -30.59 -8.10
N PRO A 450 -11.97 -31.49 -7.56
CA PRO A 450 -13.31 -31.11 -7.12
C PRO A 450 -13.24 -29.95 -6.13
N PRO A 451 -14.13 -28.93 -6.20
CA PRO A 451 -14.04 -27.70 -5.40
C PRO A 451 -13.88 -27.95 -3.89
N ARG A 452 -14.57 -28.97 -3.36
CA ARG A 452 -14.46 -29.36 -1.95
C ARG A 452 -13.02 -29.73 -1.57
N LEU A 453 -12.41 -30.61 -2.37
CA LEU A 453 -11.06 -31.10 -2.12
C LEU A 453 -10.05 -29.98 -2.34
N ALA A 454 -10.24 -29.17 -3.38
CA ALA A 454 -9.41 -28.00 -3.66
C ALA A 454 -9.31 -27.06 -2.44
N TRP A 455 -10.45 -26.71 -1.82
CA TRP A 455 -10.47 -25.91 -0.59
C TRP A 455 -9.73 -26.60 0.56
N ILE A 456 -10.07 -27.85 0.85
CA ILE A 456 -9.54 -28.59 2.01
C ILE A 456 -8.02 -28.76 1.88
N GLU A 457 -7.54 -29.17 0.71
CA GLU A 457 -6.13 -29.45 0.43
C GLU A 457 -5.29 -28.17 0.50
N GLN A 458 -5.72 -27.07 -0.12
CA GLN A 458 -4.99 -25.81 -0.05
C GLN A 458 -4.98 -25.21 1.36
N LEU A 459 -6.10 -25.31 2.10
CA LEU A 459 -6.15 -24.83 3.49
C LEU A 459 -5.25 -25.65 4.41
N TRP A 460 -5.21 -26.98 4.25
CA TRP A 460 -4.31 -27.83 5.02
C TRP A 460 -2.85 -27.61 4.68
N LEU A 461 -2.52 -27.46 3.39
CA LEU A 461 -1.16 -27.18 2.97
C LEU A 461 -0.68 -25.82 3.51
N ALA A 462 -1.49 -24.78 3.39
CA ALA A 462 -1.18 -23.46 3.95
C ALA A 462 -1.04 -23.52 5.48
N SER A 463 -1.92 -24.26 6.16
CA SER A 463 -1.85 -24.48 7.61
C SER A 463 -0.56 -25.18 8.02
N ALA A 464 -0.21 -26.28 7.37
CA ALA A 464 1.00 -27.06 7.67
C ALA A 464 2.26 -26.22 7.48
N LEU A 465 2.35 -25.45 6.39
CA LEU A 465 3.47 -24.55 6.14
C LEU A 465 3.54 -23.43 7.19
N CYS A 466 2.41 -22.81 7.54
CA CYS A 466 2.36 -21.81 8.60
C CYS A 466 2.88 -22.34 9.95
N LEU A 467 2.50 -23.57 10.32
CA LEU A 467 2.96 -24.22 11.54
C LEU A 467 4.43 -24.66 11.48
N ALA A 468 4.91 -25.04 10.30
CA ALA A 468 6.30 -25.44 10.08
C ALA A 468 7.29 -24.27 10.01
N LEU A 469 6.82 -23.05 9.73
CA LEU A 469 7.68 -21.88 9.48
C LEU A 469 8.73 -21.63 10.58
N PRO A 470 8.40 -21.65 11.89
CA PRO A 470 9.40 -21.43 12.94
C PRO A 470 10.45 -22.56 13.00
N LEU A 471 10.06 -23.80 12.70
CA LEU A 471 10.95 -24.96 12.69
C LEU A 471 11.92 -24.88 11.51
N VAL A 472 11.43 -24.50 10.33
CA VAL A 472 12.25 -24.27 9.14
C VAL A 472 13.21 -23.10 9.37
N ASN A 473 12.75 -22.03 10.03
CA ASN A 473 13.61 -20.91 10.39
C ASN A 473 14.75 -21.37 11.31
N LEU A 474 14.44 -22.11 12.37
CA LEU A 474 15.43 -22.65 13.31
C LEU A 474 16.44 -23.56 12.60
N ALA A 475 15.97 -24.47 11.74
CA ALA A 475 16.82 -25.40 11.02
C ALA A 475 17.77 -24.71 10.00
N THR A 476 17.36 -23.58 9.42
CA THR A 476 18.12 -22.91 8.34
C THR A 476 18.95 -21.72 8.79
N THR A 477 18.63 -21.11 9.93
CA THR A 477 19.32 -19.92 10.44
C THR A 477 19.96 -20.13 11.82
N GLY A 478 19.55 -21.16 12.56
CA GLY A 478 19.84 -21.30 14.00
C GLY A 478 19.07 -20.31 14.88
N GLN A 479 18.26 -19.43 14.29
CA GLN A 479 17.42 -18.45 14.98
C GLN A 479 16.00 -18.99 15.10
N GLY A 480 15.32 -18.76 16.22
CA GLY A 480 13.93 -19.19 16.38
C GLY A 480 13.17 -18.38 17.43
N LEU A 481 11.85 -18.62 17.51
CA LEU A 481 10.91 -17.89 18.36
C LEU A 481 11.40 -17.65 19.78
N LEU A 482 11.89 -18.70 20.47
CA LEU A 482 12.32 -18.58 21.86
C LEU A 482 13.51 -17.62 22.01
N MET A 483 14.48 -17.69 21.09
CA MET A 483 15.62 -16.78 21.06
C MET A 483 15.17 -15.34 20.81
N TYR A 484 14.23 -15.12 19.88
CA TYR A 484 13.71 -13.78 19.62
C TYR A 484 13.02 -13.18 20.84
N LEU A 485 12.21 -13.96 21.55
CA LEU A 485 11.54 -13.52 22.78
C LEU A 485 12.55 -13.19 23.89
N GLN A 486 13.55 -14.06 24.10
CA GLN A 486 14.60 -13.84 25.11
C GLN A 486 15.46 -12.61 24.83
N ARG A 487 15.73 -12.31 23.55
CA ARG A 487 16.56 -11.17 23.13
C ARG A 487 15.76 -9.89 22.86
N GLY A 488 14.44 -9.87 23.12
CA GLY A 488 13.58 -8.70 22.87
C GLY A 488 13.38 -8.38 21.39
N ALA A 489 13.61 -9.33 20.48
CA ALA A 489 13.42 -9.19 19.04
C ALA A 489 11.93 -9.38 18.66
N TRP A 490 11.06 -8.52 19.19
CA TRP A 490 9.60 -8.64 19.11
C TRP A 490 9.05 -8.65 17.69
N GLN A 491 9.71 -7.98 16.74
CA GLN A 491 9.25 -7.92 15.35
C GLN A 491 9.40 -9.28 14.66
N GLN A 492 10.57 -9.93 14.82
CA GLN A 492 10.83 -11.27 14.29
C GLN A 492 9.96 -12.32 14.99
N ALA A 493 9.84 -12.24 16.32
CA ALA A 493 8.94 -13.10 17.08
C ALA A 493 7.47 -12.96 16.63
N GLY A 494 7.04 -11.72 16.35
CA GLY A 494 5.69 -11.43 15.87
C GLY A 494 5.35 -12.12 14.56
N VAL A 495 6.29 -12.16 13.59
CA VAL A 495 6.08 -12.87 12.31
C VAL A 495 5.81 -14.36 12.55
N GLU A 496 6.58 -15.01 13.40
CA GLU A 496 6.40 -16.44 13.71
C GLU A 496 5.12 -16.72 14.51
N LEU A 497 4.80 -15.88 15.50
CA LEU A 497 3.56 -16.01 16.28
C LEU A 497 2.30 -15.84 15.40
N VAL A 498 2.32 -14.86 14.48
CA VAL A 498 1.22 -14.65 13.54
C VAL A 498 1.11 -15.83 12.58
N ALA A 499 2.23 -16.34 12.06
CA ALA A 499 2.22 -17.54 11.22
C ALA A 499 1.60 -18.73 11.96
N LEU A 500 2.00 -19.00 13.20
CA LEU A 500 1.41 -20.06 14.03
C LEU A 500 -0.10 -19.86 14.24
N ALA A 501 -0.53 -18.65 14.61
CA ALA A 501 -1.94 -18.33 14.81
C ALA A 501 -2.77 -18.54 13.54
N PHE A 502 -2.27 -18.10 12.39
CA PHE A 502 -2.90 -18.34 11.09
C PHE A 502 -2.90 -19.83 10.73
N GLY A 503 -1.82 -20.56 11.03
CA GLY A 503 -1.76 -22.01 10.84
C GLY A 503 -2.87 -22.74 11.58
N LEU A 504 -3.10 -22.41 12.85
CA LEU A 504 -4.19 -22.96 13.66
C LEU A 504 -5.58 -22.55 13.15
N MET A 505 -5.73 -21.28 12.73
CA MET A 505 -6.98 -20.78 12.15
C MET A 505 -7.34 -21.53 10.87
N LEU A 506 -6.38 -21.70 9.95
CA LEU A 506 -6.56 -22.39 8.68
C LEU A 506 -6.84 -23.89 8.89
N ALA A 507 -6.17 -24.55 9.84
CA ALA A 507 -6.50 -25.92 10.25
C ALA A 507 -7.95 -26.03 10.72
N ARG A 508 -8.38 -25.11 11.59
CA ARG A 508 -9.76 -25.07 12.09
C ARG A 508 -10.76 -24.87 10.94
N MET A 509 -10.46 -23.98 9.99
CA MET A 509 -11.29 -23.79 8.79
C MET A 509 -11.37 -25.06 7.94
N ALA A 510 -10.25 -25.73 7.70
CA ALA A 510 -10.19 -26.98 6.95
C ALA A 510 -11.00 -28.10 7.63
N LEU A 511 -10.85 -28.26 8.95
CA LEU A 511 -11.62 -29.22 9.77
C LEU A 511 -13.12 -28.91 9.74
N MET A 512 -13.50 -27.64 9.88
CA MET A 512 -14.90 -27.22 9.80
C MET A 512 -15.49 -27.53 8.42
N LEU A 513 -14.73 -27.30 7.36
CA LEU A 513 -15.15 -27.58 5.99
C LEU A 513 -15.32 -29.08 5.74
N GLN A 514 -14.35 -29.89 6.16
CA GLN A 514 -14.42 -31.35 6.08
C GLN A 514 -15.68 -31.91 6.74
N ARG A 515 -16.01 -31.42 7.95
CA ARG A 515 -17.15 -31.89 8.75
C ARG A 515 -18.51 -31.38 8.25
N ARG A 516 -18.60 -30.14 7.74
CA ARG A 516 -19.88 -29.49 7.43
C ARG A 516 -20.27 -29.52 5.95
N TRP A 517 -19.33 -29.79 5.03
CA TRP A 517 -19.61 -29.85 3.60
C TRP A 517 -20.63 -30.92 3.18
N PRO A 518 -20.62 -32.15 3.74
CA PRO A 518 -21.56 -33.20 3.33
C PRO A 518 -23.04 -32.84 3.52
N ARG A 519 -23.37 -31.99 4.51
CA ARG A 519 -24.76 -31.61 4.84
C ARG A 519 -25.32 -30.47 3.98
N ALA A 520 -24.48 -29.78 3.22
CA ALA A 520 -24.91 -28.61 2.42
C ALA A 520 -25.43 -28.98 1.02
N GLN A 521 -25.23 -30.22 0.57
CA GLN A 521 -25.58 -30.67 -0.78
C GLN A 521 -27.06 -31.08 -0.96
N GLU A 522 -27.80 -31.34 0.12
CA GLU A 522 -29.19 -31.86 0.04
C GLU A 522 -30.28 -30.78 -0.13
N ALA A 523 -29.94 -29.48 -0.04
CA ALA A 523 -30.94 -28.40 -0.04
C ALA A 523 -30.85 -27.51 -1.30
N GLY A 524 -31.40 -27.97 -2.42
CA GLY A 524 -31.52 -27.15 -3.62
C GLY A 524 -32.36 -27.76 -4.74
N ARG A 525 -33.68 -27.79 -4.59
CA ARG A 525 -34.62 -28.04 -5.70
C ARG A 525 -34.78 -26.80 -6.59
N THR A 526 -34.91 -27.07 -7.88
CA THR A 526 -34.91 -26.18 -9.06
C THR A 526 -36.12 -25.24 -9.14
N ALA A 527 -35.89 -23.99 -9.55
CA ALA A 527 -36.94 -23.04 -9.95
C ALA A 527 -36.76 -22.62 -11.43
N LYS A 528 -37.89 -22.35 -12.11
CA LYS A 528 -37.96 -22.00 -13.54
C LYS A 528 -37.17 -20.73 -13.89
N PRO A 529 -36.57 -20.65 -15.10
CA PRO A 529 -35.74 -19.54 -15.53
C PRO A 529 -36.57 -18.29 -15.90
N PRO A 530 -36.05 -17.08 -15.65
CA PRO A 530 -36.52 -15.89 -16.36
C PRO A 530 -35.98 -15.90 -17.82
N PRO A 531 -36.65 -15.23 -18.77
CA PRO A 531 -36.29 -15.25 -20.18
C PRO A 531 -34.91 -14.62 -20.45
N GLY A 532 -34.20 -15.18 -21.42
CA GLY A 532 -32.86 -14.75 -21.85
C GLY A 532 -32.82 -13.29 -22.30
N GLN A 533 -31.78 -12.57 -21.87
CA GLN A 533 -31.58 -11.16 -22.21
C GLN A 533 -31.04 -11.05 -23.65
N GLY A 534 -31.80 -10.43 -24.54
CA GLY A 534 -31.44 -10.28 -25.96
C GLY A 534 -30.16 -9.47 -26.20
N ALA A 535 -29.56 -9.60 -27.39
CA ALA A 535 -28.31 -8.93 -27.79
C ALA A 535 -28.32 -7.41 -27.57
N ALA A 536 -29.48 -6.76 -27.76
CA ALA A 536 -29.66 -5.33 -27.50
C ALA A 536 -29.41 -4.94 -26.02
N HIS A 537 -29.72 -5.82 -25.07
CA HIS A 537 -29.45 -5.57 -23.65
C HIS A 537 -27.95 -5.62 -23.34
N ARG A 538 -27.24 -6.60 -23.93
CA ARG A 538 -25.78 -6.75 -23.78
C ARG A 538 -25.05 -5.52 -24.33
N TRP A 539 -25.47 -5.01 -25.49
CA TRP A 539 -24.95 -3.77 -26.06
C TRP A 539 -25.21 -2.53 -25.20
N GLN A 540 -26.41 -2.42 -24.61
CA GLN A 540 -26.72 -1.32 -23.68
C GLN A 540 -25.84 -1.35 -22.43
N VAL A 541 -25.55 -2.53 -21.88
CA VAL A 541 -24.64 -2.69 -20.74
C VAL A 541 -23.21 -2.32 -21.17
N ALA A 542 -22.71 -2.90 -22.26
CA ALA A 542 -21.37 -2.61 -22.76
C ALA A 542 -21.15 -1.10 -23.02
N SER A 543 -22.13 -0.44 -23.65
CA SER A 543 -22.06 1.00 -23.89
C SER A 543 -22.07 1.83 -22.60
N ARG A 544 -22.76 1.39 -21.53
CA ARG A 544 -22.71 2.09 -20.24
C ARG A 544 -21.39 1.88 -19.53
N VAL A 545 -20.82 0.69 -19.60
CA VAL A 545 -19.49 0.39 -19.07
C VAL A 545 -18.45 1.27 -19.77
N LEU A 546 -18.47 1.36 -21.10
CA LEU A 546 -17.60 2.25 -21.88
C LEU A 546 -17.79 3.73 -21.53
N ALA A 547 -19.04 4.17 -21.37
CA ALA A 547 -19.32 5.54 -20.94
C ALA A 547 -18.78 5.80 -19.52
N ALA A 548 -18.92 4.84 -18.60
CA ALA A 548 -18.47 4.97 -17.22
C ALA A 548 -16.96 4.78 -17.01
N SER A 549 -16.27 4.16 -17.97
CA SER A 549 -14.81 4.06 -17.97
C SER A 549 -14.19 5.20 -18.78
N ALA A 550 -14.08 5.06 -20.10
CA ALA A 550 -13.37 5.99 -20.96
C ALA A 550 -14.06 7.36 -21.03
N GLY A 551 -15.39 7.38 -21.21
CA GLY A 551 -16.14 8.64 -21.33
C GLY A 551 -16.08 9.50 -20.06
N ALA A 552 -16.33 8.88 -18.91
CA ALA A 552 -16.26 9.53 -17.60
C ALA A 552 -14.83 9.97 -17.27
N TYR A 553 -13.83 9.15 -17.59
CA TYR A 553 -12.42 9.49 -17.37
C TYR A 553 -12.00 10.74 -18.16
N VAL A 554 -12.30 10.80 -19.47
CA VAL A 554 -11.97 11.97 -20.30
C VAL A 554 -12.64 13.23 -19.78
N PHE A 555 -13.94 13.16 -19.48
CA PHE A 555 -14.67 14.32 -18.95
C PHE A 555 -14.12 14.78 -17.60
N THR A 556 -13.82 13.84 -16.69
CA THR A 556 -13.19 14.12 -15.40
C THR A 556 -11.81 14.76 -15.58
N ALA A 557 -10.96 14.21 -16.46
CA ALA A 557 -9.60 14.72 -16.67
C ALA A 557 -9.61 16.16 -17.18
N LEU A 558 -10.49 16.48 -18.15
CA LEU A 558 -10.65 17.85 -18.65
C LEU A 558 -11.21 18.79 -17.57
N THR A 559 -12.18 18.33 -16.79
CA THR A 559 -12.76 19.13 -15.70
C THR A 559 -11.72 19.43 -14.61
N ALA A 560 -10.95 18.42 -14.21
CA ALA A 560 -9.87 18.58 -13.25
C ALA A 560 -8.78 19.53 -13.78
N THR A 561 -8.44 19.42 -15.06
CA THR A 561 -7.47 20.31 -15.72
C THR A 561 -7.97 21.75 -15.76
N ALA A 562 -9.22 21.98 -16.17
CA ALA A 562 -9.81 23.31 -16.15
C ALA A 562 -9.82 23.91 -14.74
N LEU A 563 -10.18 23.11 -13.73
CA LEU A 563 -10.17 23.52 -12.33
C LEU A 563 -8.75 23.86 -11.85
N ALA A 564 -7.74 23.08 -12.26
CA ALA A 564 -6.33 23.30 -11.93
C ALA A 564 -5.83 24.67 -12.44
N LEU A 565 -6.29 25.10 -13.62
CA LEU A 565 -5.93 26.39 -14.21
C LEU A 565 -6.74 27.56 -13.62
N LEU A 566 -7.98 27.33 -13.19
CA LEU A 566 -8.86 28.37 -12.66
C LEU A 566 -8.56 28.73 -11.20
N LEU A 567 -8.35 27.74 -10.33
CA LEU A 567 -8.25 27.96 -8.88
C LEU A 567 -7.18 28.97 -8.44
N PRO A 568 -5.98 29.06 -9.06
CA PRO A 568 -4.98 30.06 -8.66
C PRO A 568 -5.53 31.49 -8.78
N SER A 569 -6.30 31.76 -9.83
CA SER A 569 -6.91 33.08 -10.07
C SER A 569 -8.15 33.35 -9.21
N LEU A 570 -8.93 32.32 -8.88
CA LEU A 570 -10.20 32.45 -8.16
C LEU A 570 -10.03 32.54 -6.65
N VAL A 571 -9.07 31.82 -6.09
CA VAL A 571 -8.91 31.63 -4.64
C VAL A 571 -7.53 32.07 -4.14
N ASN A 572 -6.68 32.61 -5.03
CA ASN A 572 -5.33 33.08 -4.73
C ASN A 572 -4.47 32.01 -4.03
N VAL A 573 -4.42 30.82 -4.62
CA VAL A 573 -3.63 29.67 -4.14
C VAL A 573 -2.48 29.37 -5.10
N ARG A 574 -1.40 28.78 -4.59
CA ARG A 574 -0.27 28.32 -5.41
C ARG A 574 -0.73 27.32 -6.48
N THR A 575 -0.07 27.34 -7.63
CA THR A 575 -0.37 26.44 -8.76
C THR A 575 -0.26 24.97 -8.36
N SER A 576 0.77 24.61 -7.58
CA SER A 576 0.93 23.28 -7.00
C SER A 576 -0.27 22.82 -6.15
N VAL A 577 -0.79 23.69 -5.28
CA VAL A 577 -1.97 23.42 -4.44
C VAL A 577 -3.22 23.18 -5.29
N SER A 578 -3.37 23.99 -6.34
CA SER A 578 -4.49 23.88 -7.29
C SER A 578 -4.47 22.54 -8.04
N VAL A 579 -3.31 22.16 -8.59
CA VAL A 579 -3.12 20.89 -9.32
C VAL A 579 -3.40 19.69 -8.42
N LEU A 580 -2.89 19.70 -7.19
CA LEU A 580 -3.17 18.64 -6.21
C LEU A 580 -4.68 18.56 -5.93
N THR A 581 -5.29 19.68 -5.54
CA THR A 581 -6.69 19.72 -5.11
C THR A 581 -7.65 19.29 -6.21
N SER A 582 -7.45 19.80 -7.42
CA SER A 582 -8.26 19.46 -8.60
C SER A 582 -8.13 17.99 -8.99
N SER A 583 -6.92 17.41 -8.91
CA SER A 583 -6.68 15.99 -9.18
C SER A 583 -7.40 15.09 -8.17
N LEU A 584 -7.32 15.43 -6.87
CA LEU A 584 -8.02 14.70 -5.81
C LEU A 584 -9.54 14.75 -6.00
N LEU A 585 -10.11 15.93 -6.27
CA LEU A 585 -11.53 16.10 -6.57
C LEU A 585 -11.95 15.37 -7.85
N GLY A 586 -11.04 15.24 -8.82
CA GLY A 586 -11.26 14.49 -10.06
C GLY A 586 -11.71 13.05 -9.80
N PHE A 587 -11.11 12.34 -8.84
CA PHE A 587 -11.52 10.97 -8.53
C PHE A 587 -12.91 10.91 -7.88
N VAL A 588 -13.27 11.87 -7.03
CA VAL A 588 -14.63 11.97 -6.48
C VAL A 588 -15.64 12.21 -7.61
N LEU A 589 -15.32 13.12 -8.53
CA LEU A 589 -16.12 13.42 -9.71
C LEU A 589 -16.29 12.19 -10.61
N LEU A 590 -15.23 11.42 -10.84
CA LEU A 590 -15.26 10.17 -11.61
C LEU A 590 -16.30 9.19 -11.05
N ILE A 591 -16.29 8.96 -9.73
CA ILE A 591 -17.24 8.05 -9.07
C ILE A 591 -18.67 8.61 -9.17
N ALA A 592 -18.87 9.91 -8.97
CA ALA A 592 -20.17 10.56 -9.09
C ALA A 592 -20.77 10.44 -10.50
N ILE A 593 -19.95 10.69 -11.53
CA ILE A 593 -20.34 10.53 -12.94
C ILE A 593 -20.71 9.08 -13.21
N ALA A 594 -19.88 8.11 -12.79
CA ALA A 594 -20.17 6.68 -13.00
C ALA A 594 -21.52 6.28 -12.39
N VAL A 595 -21.82 6.73 -11.16
CA VAL A 595 -23.15 6.52 -10.53
C VAL A 595 -24.27 7.15 -11.37
N GLY A 596 -24.07 8.39 -11.85
CA GLY A 596 -25.01 9.09 -12.72
C GLY A 596 -25.29 8.34 -14.03
N ILE A 597 -24.24 7.80 -14.67
CA ILE A 597 -24.31 7.04 -15.92
C ILE A 597 -25.20 5.80 -15.75
N PHE A 598 -25.02 5.02 -14.68
CA PHE A 598 -25.85 3.83 -14.44
C PHE A 598 -27.28 4.15 -13.98
N SER A 599 -27.51 5.38 -13.51
CA SER A 599 -28.82 5.88 -13.10
C SER A 599 -29.62 6.49 -14.25
N ALA A 600 -28.94 6.90 -15.33
CA ALA A 600 -29.57 7.56 -16.46
C ALA A 600 -30.51 6.63 -17.25
N ARG A 601 -31.66 7.15 -17.66
CA ARG A 601 -32.67 6.39 -18.42
C ARG A 601 -32.21 6.06 -19.85
N SER A 602 -31.42 6.93 -20.48
CA SER A 602 -30.94 6.79 -21.86
C SER A 602 -29.41 6.88 -21.91
N VAL A 603 -28.78 5.90 -22.56
CA VAL A 603 -27.32 5.87 -22.79
C VAL A 603 -26.90 6.89 -23.84
N GLY A 604 -27.74 7.15 -24.85
CA GLY A 604 -27.46 8.19 -25.85
C GLY A 604 -27.38 9.58 -25.25
N LYS A 605 -28.28 9.91 -24.30
CA LYS A 605 -28.21 11.18 -23.56
C LYS A 605 -26.97 11.29 -22.67
N VAL A 606 -26.51 10.17 -22.11
CA VAL A 606 -25.25 10.12 -21.36
C VAL A 606 -24.08 10.47 -22.26
N TRP A 607 -23.95 9.81 -23.42
CA TRP A 607 -22.87 10.10 -24.36
C TRP A 607 -22.91 11.54 -24.87
N LEU A 608 -24.10 12.05 -25.21
CA LEU A 608 -24.24 13.44 -25.62
C LEU A 608 -23.75 14.40 -24.53
N GLY A 609 -24.11 14.17 -23.27
CA GLY A 609 -23.66 14.98 -22.14
C GLY A 609 -22.15 14.88 -21.91
N LEU A 610 -21.58 13.68 -21.97
CA LEU A 610 -20.14 13.46 -21.80
C LEU A 610 -19.34 14.13 -22.92
N VAL A 611 -19.77 13.98 -24.18
CA VAL A 611 -19.07 14.57 -25.34
C VAL A 611 -19.19 16.09 -25.34
N ALA A 612 -20.41 16.63 -25.16
CA ALA A 612 -20.61 18.08 -25.12
C ALA A 612 -19.91 18.73 -23.93
N GLY A 613 -19.98 18.11 -22.75
CA GLY A 613 -19.26 18.56 -21.56
C GLY A 613 -17.74 18.50 -21.75
N SER A 614 -17.22 17.43 -22.36
CA SER A 614 -15.79 17.32 -22.67
C SER A 614 -15.34 18.37 -23.67
N ALA A 615 -16.11 18.62 -24.72
CA ALA A 615 -15.80 19.68 -25.69
C ALA A 615 -15.75 21.07 -25.01
N LEU A 616 -16.73 21.38 -24.16
CA LEU A 616 -16.77 22.63 -23.41
C LEU A 616 -15.56 22.78 -22.48
N MET A 617 -15.24 21.75 -21.69
CA MET A 617 -14.07 21.78 -20.80
C MET A 617 -12.76 21.85 -21.59
N GLY A 618 -12.67 21.18 -22.75
CA GLY A 618 -11.52 21.26 -23.65
C GLY A 618 -11.30 22.67 -24.19
N VAL A 619 -12.36 23.36 -24.61
CA VAL A 619 -12.29 24.78 -25.02
C VAL A 619 -11.83 25.66 -23.86
N LEU A 620 -12.39 25.44 -22.66
CA LEU A 620 -11.99 26.18 -21.47
C LEU A 620 -10.52 25.97 -21.12
N VAL A 621 -10.02 24.74 -21.16
CA VAL A 621 -8.59 24.43 -20.95
C VAL A 621 -7.73 25.15 -22.00
N ALA A 622 -8.12 25.11 -23.28
CA ALA A 622 -7.38 25.78 -24.35
C ALA A 622 -7.32 27.31 -24.18
N MET A 623 -8.37 27.93 -23.64
CA MET A 623 -8.42 29.36 -23.35
C MET A 623 -7.57 29.77 -22.14
N LEU A 624 -7.42 28.87 -21.17
CA LEU A 624 -6.73 29.13 -19.90
C LEU A 624 -5.26 28.71 -19.89
N ARG A 625 -4.82 27.92 -20.88
CA ARG A 625 -3.46 27.39 -20.91
C ARG A 625 -2.48 28.56 -21.07
N PRO A 626 -1.46 28.67 -20.19
CA PRO A 626 -0.41 29.67 -20.39
C PRO A 626 0.31 29.38 -21.72
N GLY A 627 0.50 30.44 -22.52
CA GLY A 627 1.13 30.39 -23.84
C GLY A 627 2.63 30.24 -23.79
#